data_AF-A0A8J6E830-F1
#
_entry.id   AF-A0A8J6E830-F1
#
_cell.length_a   1.000
_cell.length_b   1.000
_cell.length_c   1.000
_cell.angle_alpha   90.00
_cell.angle_beta   90.00
_cell.angle_gamma   90.00
#
_symmetry.space_group_name_H-M   'P 1'
#
loop_
_entity.id
_entity.type
_entity.pdbx_description
1 polymer ?
#
loop_
_entity_poly.entity_id
_entity_poly.type
_entity_poly.pdbx_seq_one_letter_code
_entity_poly.pdbx_strand_id
1 'polypeptide(L)'
;MNMSMQTFCRTTAQHLKKLSDETLDSPLQEESADTPVAADAPVHPPFSDQHPYDVCDPSTMPPDLGFVLKMVEGVVHVYTKYDIMDKNTELDLPYLDLSEFVADMNVLMALIINGPIKSFCYRRLQYLSSRFQMHVLLNEMKELAAQKKVPHRDFYNIRKVDTHIHAASCMNQKHLLRFIKRAMKKNLEDIVHVEGGKQQTLRQVFQNMNLTAYDLSVDTLDVHADR
;
A
#
# COMPACT_ATOMS: atom_id res chain seq x y z
N MET A 1 -22.22 -0.10 8.97
CA MET A 1 -21.44 0.39 7.80
C MET A 1 -21.07 1.86 7.93
N ASN A 2 -21.95 2.76 8.40
CA ASN A 2 -21.58 4.17 8.62
C ASN A 2 -20.39 4.37 9.57
N MET A 3 -20.24 3.51 10.58
CA MET A 3 -19.12 3.59 11.52
C MET A 3 -17.79 3.03 10.99
N SER A 4 -17.80 2.21 9.92
CA SER A 4 -16.57 1.60 9.39
C SER A 4 -15.92 2.40 8.27
N MET A 5 -16.52 3.53 7.83
CA MET A 5 -16.03 4.38 6.73
C MET A 5 -15.75 3.62 5.41
N GLN A 6 -16.22 2.38 5.28
CA GLN A 6 -15.98 1.55 4.10
C GLN A 6 -16.93 1.95 2.97
N THR A 7 -16.37 2.40 1.85
CA THR A 7 -17.14 2.74 0.63
C THR A 7 -17.05 1.64 -0.41
N PHE A 8 -18.16 1.28 -1.03
CA PHE A 8 -18.18 0.41 -2.21
C PHE A 8 -17.65 1.15 -3.45
N CYS A 9 -17.07 0.41 -4.40
CA CYS A 9 -16.73 0.98 -5.70
C CYS A 9 -17.98 1.53 -6.41
N ARG A 10 -17.82 2.55 -7.25
CA ARG A 10 -18.92 3.35 -7.84
C ARG A 10 -20.06 2.49 -8.40
N THR A 11 -19.75 1.44 -9.15
CA THR A 11 -20.73 0.54 -9.78
C THR A 11 -21.57 -0.20 -8.74
N THR A 12 -20.92 -0.78 -7.73
CA THR A 12 -21.60 -1.51 -6.66
C THR A 12 -22.39 -0.56 -5.77
N ALA A 13 -21.84 0.61 -5.46
CA ALA A 13 -22.53 1.66 -4.71
C ALA A 13 -23.81 2.12 -5.42
N GLN A 14 -23.77 2.32 -6.75
CA GLN A 14 -24.96 2.70 -7.54
C GLN A 14 -26.05 1.64 -7.53
N HIS A 15 -25.69 0.36 -7.62
CA HIS A 15 -26.67 -0.72 -7.56
C HIS A 15 -27.27 -0.90 -6.16
N LEU A 16 -26.49 -0.71 -5.10
CA LEU A 16 -26.97 -0.74 -3.72
C LEU A 16 -27.84 0.48 -3.39
N LYS A 17 -27.52 1.66 -3.93
CA LYS A 17 -28.35 2.86 -3.85
C LYS A 17 -29.70 2.71 -4.57
N LYS A 18 -29.80 1.87 -5.60
CA LYS A 18 -31.09 1.56 -6.24
C LYS A 18 -31.96 0.58 -5.42
N LEU A 19 -31.35 -0.15 -4.48
CA LEU A 19 -32.04 -1.10 -3.60
C LEU A 19 -32.45 -0.49 -2.27
N SER A 20 -31.90 0.67 -1.92
CA SER A 20 -32.30 1.49 -0.78
C SER A 20 -33.12 2.65 -1.31
N ASP A 21 -34.38 2.81 -0.91
CA ASP A 21 -35.30 3.87 -1.37
C ASP A 21 -34.87 5.31 -0.95
N GLU A 22 -33.59 5.55 -0.65
CA GLU A 22 -33.07 6.83 -0.21
C GLU A 22 -32.50 7.63 -1.40
N THR A 23 -33.28 8.59 -1.89
CA THR A 23 -32.79 9.64 -2.80
C THR A 23 -32.11 10.75 -2.00
N LEU A 24 -30.80 10.63 -1.78
CA LEU A 24 -29.97 11.75 -1.35
C LEU A 24 -29.24 12.31 -2.58
N ASP A 25 -29.57 13.55 -2.94
CA ASP A 25 -28.89 14.34 -3.96
C ASP A 25 -27.40 14.45 -3.62
N SER A 26 -26.58 13.64 -4.30
CA SER A 26 -25.14 13.87 -4.36
C SER A 26 -24.89 14.93 -5.43
N PRO A 27 -24.11 15.98 -5.17
CA PRO A 27 -23.69 16.89 -6.24
C PRO A 27 -23.00 16.04 -7.31
N LEU A 28 -23.34 16.32 -8.57
CA LEU A 28 -22.71 15.77 -9.76
C LEU A 28 -21.20 15.98 -9.62
N GLN A 29 -20.50 14.97 -9.12
CA GLN A 29 -19.06 14.92 -9.21
C GLN A 29 -18.80 14.79 -10.70
N GLU A 30 -18.36 15.91 -11.31
CA GLU A 30 -17.98 15.99 -12.71
C GLU A 30 -17.20 14.73 -13.08
N GLU A 31 -17.47 14.19 -14.28
CA GLU A 31 -16.61 13.19 -14.87
C GLU A 31 -15.20 13.78 -14.97
N SER A 32 -14.39 13.62 -13.93
CA SER A 32 -12.95 13.69 -14.10
C SER A 32 -12.65 12.56 -15.05
N ALA A 33 -12.45 12.89 -16.32
CA ALA A 33 -11.81 12.00 -17.26
C ALA A 33 -10.65 11.39 -16.49
N ASP A 34 -10.64 10.07 -16.33
CA ASP A 34 -9.48 9.33 -15.82
C ASP A 34 -8.31 9.79 -16.68
N THR A 35 -7.58 10.82 -16.24
CA THR A 35 -6.53 11.41 -17.05
C THR A 35 -5.61 10.24 -17.37
N PRO A 36 -5.45 9.86 -18.64
CA PRO A 36 -4.34 9.00 -18.97
C PRO A 36 -3.13 9.82 -18.60
N VAL A 37 -2.32 9.31 -17.68
CA VAL A 37 -0.93 9.72 -17.61
C VAL A 37 -0.47 9.73 -19.07
N ALA A 38 -0.10 10.92 -19.57
CA ALA A 38 0.14 11.12 -21.00
C ALA A 38 1.04 9.99 -21.51
N ALA A 39 0.79 9.50 -22.73
CA ALA A 39 1.60 8.42 -23.32
C ALA A 39 3.11 8.75 -23.32
N ASP A 40 3.44 10.04 -23.27
CA ASP A 40 4.80 10.59 -23.25
C ASP A 40 5.31 10.94 -21.83
N ALA A 41 4.61 10.52 -20.77
CA ALA A 41 5.09 10.73 -19.41
C ALA A 41 6.43 9.98 -19.27
N PRO A 42 7.52 10.68 -18.94
CA PRO A 42 8.83 10.05 -18.90
C PRO A 42 8.81 8.93 -17.85
N VAL A 43 9.11 7.70 -18.30
CA VAL A 43 9.19 6.48 -17.46
C VAL A 43 10.23 6.63 -16.34
N HIS A 44 11.17 7.57 -16.51
CA HIS A 44 12.15 7.92 -15.51
C HIS A 44 11.80 9.28 -14.92
N PRO A 45 11.75 9.41 -13.58
CA PRO A 45 11.64 10.73 -12.97
C PRO A 45 12.77 11.61 -13.50
N PRO A 46 12.53 12.91 -13.73
CA PRO A 46 13.59 13.83 -14.13
C PRO A 46 14.72 13.72 -13.10
N PHE A 47 15.94 13.55 -13.58
CA PHE A 47 17.12 13.67 -12.72
C PHE A 47 17.16 15.11 -12.21
N SER A 48 16.74 15.31 -10.96
CA SER A 48 16.94 16.57 -10.24
C SER A 48 18.31 16.50 -9.59
N ASP A 49 19.14 17.52 -9.82
CA ASP A 49 20.44 17.65 -9.17
C ASP A 49 20.31 17.96 -7.66
N GLN A 50 19.10 18.34 -7.21
CA GLN A 50 18.79 18.66 -5.81
C GLN A 50 17.79 17.65 -5.26
N HIS A 51 18.00 17.21 -4.02
CA HIS A 51 17.07 16.30 -3.37
C HIS A 51 15.76 17.04 -3.08
N PRO A 52 14.57 16.44 -3.30
CA PRO A 52 13.28 17.13 -3.16
C PRO A 52 13.01 17.74 -1.79
N TYR A 53 13.73 17.29 -0.76
CA TYR A 53 13.59 17.74 0.61
C TYR A 53 14.73 18.65 1.09
N ASP A 54 15.72 18.95 0.24
CA ASP A 54 16.81 19.90 0.59
C ASP A 54 16.28 21.34 0.72
N VAL A 55 15.17 21.64 0.04
CA VAL A 55 14.50 22.96 0.04
C VAL A 55 13.12 22.85 0.71
N CYS A 56 13.01 22.04 1.77
CA CYS A 56 11.84 22.12 2.64
C CYS A 56 11.94 23.40 3.48
N ASP A 57 11.33 24.48 3.02
CA ASP A 57 11.16 25.70 3.82
C ASP A 57 10.23 25.37 5.00
N PRO A 58 10.70 25.46 6.26
CA PRO A 58 9.85 25.24 7.44
C PRO A 58 8.61 26.14 7.45
N SER A 59 8.64 27.29 6.75
CA SER A 59 7.49 28.18 6.60
C SER A 59 6.34 27.61 5.77
N THR A 60 6.60 26.61 4.93
CA THR A 60 5.58 25.88 4.16
C THR A 60 4.92 24.74 4.93
N MET A 61 5.47 24.37 6.10
CA MET A 61 4.87 23.37 6.97
C MET A 61 3.75 24.00 7.83
N PRO A 62 2.66 23.26 8.11
CA PRO A 62 1.63 23.74 9.01
C PRO A 62 2.22 24.02 10.41
N PRO A 63 1.73 25.07 11.11
CA PRO A 63 2.22 25.41 12.44
C PRO A 63 1.92 24.30 13.45
N ASP A 64 2.73 24.22 14.51
CA ASP A 64 2.49 23.29 15.61
C ASP A 64 1.11 23.57 16.25
N LEU A 65 0.34 22.49 16.39
CA LEU A 65 -1.00 22.52 16.99
C LEU A 65 -0.94 22.52 18.52
N GLY A 66 0.24 22.29 19.12
CA GLY A 66 0.44 22.34 20.58
C GLY A 66 -0.08 21.13 21.34
N PHE A 67 -0.38 20.03 20.64
CA PHE A 67 -0.76 18.76 21.27
C PHE A 67 0.46 18.01 21.79
N VAL A 68 0.29 17.31 22.92
CA VAL A 68 1.33 16.47 23.51
C VAL A 68 0.94 15.00 23.38
N LEU A 69 1.90 14.18 22.95
CA LEU A 69 1.72 12.73 22.82
C LEU A 69 2.40 12.02 23.98
N LYS A 70 1.71 11.06 24.59
CA LYS A 70 2.28 10.21 25.65
C LYS A 70 1.92 8.75 25.40
N MET A 71 2.93 7.88 25.47
CA MET A 71 2.73 6.44 25.47
C MET A 71 2.26 5.97 26.85
N VAL A 72 1.10 5.34 26.92
CA VAL A 72 0.57 4.69 28.12
C VAL A 72 0.25 3.25 27.74
N GLU A 73 0.93 2.30 28.37
CA GLU A 73 0.71 0.85 28.14
C GLU A 73 0.80 0.41 26.66
N GLY A 74 1.57 1.14 25.84
CA GLY A 74 1.75 0.85 24.42
C GLY A 74 0.76 1.56 23.48
N VAL A 75 -0.22 2.29 24.03
CA VAL A 75 -1.15 3.14 23.27
C VAL A 75 -0.70 4.59 23.34
N VAL A 76 -0.78 5.32 22.23
CA VAL A 76 -0.49 6.77 22.18
C VAL A 76 -1.73 7.54 22.61
N HIS A 77 -1.63 8.32 23.67
CA HIS A 77 -2.67 9.22 24.13
C HIS A 77 -2.32 10.67 23.76
N VAL A 78 -3.33 11.46 23.37
CA VAL A 78 -3.19 12.84 22.91
C VAL A 78 -3.72 13.79 23.99
N TYR A 79 -2.91 14.79 24.36
CA TYR A 79 -3.23 15.77 25.40
C TYR A 79 -3.24 17.18 24.81
N THR A 80 -4.20 18.00 25.26
CA THR A 80 -4.40 19.39 24.81
C THR A 80 -3.42 20.39 25.41
N LYS A 81 -2.73 20.03 26.50
CA LYS A 81 -1.77 20.89 27.20
C LYS A 81 -0.56 20.09 27.66
N TYR A 82 0.55 20.78 27.90
CA TYR A 82 1.80 20.23 28.43
C TYR A 82 1.73 19.73 29.87
N ASP A 83 0.65 20.02 30.60
CA ASP A 83 0.51 19.61 32.00
C ASP A 83 -0.05 18.19 32.10
N ILE A 84 0.87 17.21 32.04
CA ILE A 84 0.61 15.76 31.92
C ILE A 84 -0.07 15.16 33.18
N MET A 85 -0.24 15.94 34.26
CA MET A 85 -0.81 15.45 35.52
C MET A 85 -2.34 15.54 35.60
N ASP A 86 -2.99 16.32 34.71
CA ASP A 86 -4.44 16.45 34.69
C ASP A 86 -5.07 15.54 33.62
N LYS A 87 -5.75 14.47 34.07
CA LYS A 87 -6.56 13.58 33.20
C LYS A 87 -7.65 14.34 32.42
N ASN A 88 -8.01 15.55 32.86
CA ASN A 88 -8.97 16.43 32.17
C ASN A 88 -8.43 17.05 30.87
N THR A 89 -7.12 16.91 30.58
CA THR A 89 -6.51 17.43 29.35
C THR A 89 -6.39 16.38 28.25
N GLU A 90 -6.68 15.12 28.56
CA GLU A 90 -6.68 14.00 27.62
C GLU A 90 -7.85 14.12 26.64
N LEU A 91 -7.56 13.96 25.36
CA LEU A 91 -8.58 13.93 24.32
C LEU A 91 -9.19 12.53 24.25
N ASP A 92 -10.50 12.44 24.50
CA ASP A 92 -11.26 11.20 24.39
C ASP A 92 -11.45 10.81 22.91
N LEU A 93 -10.45 10.12 22.38
CA LEU A 93 -10.47 9.53 21.04
C LEU A 93 -10.88 8.07 21.14
N PRO A 94 -11.69 7.53 20.22
CA PRO A 94 -12.02 6.12 20.24
C PRO A 94 -10.75 5.31 19.97
N TYR A 95 -10.31 4.55 20.96
CA TYR A 95 -9.27 3.55 20.82
C TYR A 95 -9.78 2.22 21.38
N LEU A 96 -9.22 1.12 20.89
CA LEU A 96 -9.58 -0.20 21.35
C LEU A 96 -8.75 -0.53 22.59
N ASP A 97 -9.41 -0.85 23.70
CA ASP A 97 -8.70 -1.29 24.89
C ASP A 97 -8.12 -2.70 24.67
N LEU A 98 -6.94 -2.96 25.23
CA LEU A 98 -6.28 -4.26 25.07
C LEU A 98 -7.12 -5.39 25.68
N SER A 99 -7.78 -5.14 26.82
CA SER A 99 -8.59 -6.16 27.48
C SER A 99 -9.82 -6.51 26.67
N GLU A 100 -10.47 -5.51 26.06
CA GLU A 100 -11.61 -5.69 25.15
C GLU A 100 -11.18 -6.45 23.89
N PHE A 101 -10.07 -6.05 23.26
CA PHE A 101 -9.51 -6.76 22.10
C PHE A 101 -9.26 -8.25 22.40
N VAL A 102 -8.65 -8.55 23.56
CA VAL A 102 -8.39 -9.95 23.96
C VAL A 102 -9.69 -10.71 24.22
N ALA A 103 -10.67 -10.08 24.87
CA ALA A 103 -11.98 -10.70 25.11
C ALA A 103 -12.70 -11.03 23.79
N ASP A 104 -12.73 -10.08 22.86
CA ASP A 104 -13.35 -10.26 21.54
C ASP A 104 -12.61 -11.31 20.70
N MET A 105 -11.27 -11.33 20.76
CA MET A 105 -10.47 -12.36 20.10
C MET A 105 -10.79 -13.75 20.65
N ASN A 106 -10.98 -13.89 21.97
CA ASN A 106 -11.38 -15.16 22.58
C ASN A 106 -12.76 -15.62 22.11
N VAL A 107 -13.72 -14.71 21.98
CA VAL A 107 -15.04 -15.01 21.41
C VAL A 107 -14.91 -15.50 19.96
N LEU A 108 -14.11 -14.80 19.15
CA LEU A 108 -13.88 -15.19 17.75
C LEU A 108 -13.22 -16.56 17.64
N MET A 109 -12.21 -16.84 18.48
CA MET A 109 -11.56 -18.15 18.54
C MET A 109 -12.55 -19.26 18.90
N ALA A 110 -13.42 -19.03 19.89
CA ALA A 110 -14.46 -19.99 20.27
C ALA A 110 -15.43 -20.28 19.11
N LEU A 111 -15.81 -19.26 18.33
CA LEU A 111 -16.66 -19.42 17.15
C LEU A 111 -15.96 -20.19 16.02
N ILE A 112 -14.67 -19.95 15.79
CA ILE A 112 -13.88 -20.66 14.76
C ILE A 112 -13.73 -22.14 15.09
N ILE A 113 -13.54 -22.48 16.36
CA ILE A 113 -13.37 -23.87 16.83
C ILE A 113 -14.71 -24.62 16.87
N ASN A 114 -15.83 -23.91 16.92
CA ASN A 114 -17.16 -24.52 16.97
C ASN A 114 -17.44 -25.38 15.71
N GLY A 115 -17.48 -26.70 15.91
CA GLY A 115 -17.64 -27.69 14.83
C GLY A 115 -18.89 -27.48 13.96
N PRO A 116 -20.10 -27.36 14.53
CA PRO A 116 -21.32 -27.07 13.78
C PRO A 116 -21.22 -25.82 12.90
N ILE A 117 -20.72 -24.71 13.44
CA ILE A 117 -20.54 -23.46 12.69
C ILE A 117 -19.55 -23.66 11.55
N LYS A 118 -18.41 -24.31 11.82
CA LYS A 118 -17.39 -24.63 10.80
C LYS A 118 -17.96 -25.48 9.67
N SER A 119 -18.71 -26.55 9.99
CA SER A 119 -19.37 -27.40 8.98
C SER A 119 -20.43 -26.64 8.17
N PHE A 120 -21.21 -25.78 8.82
CA PHE A 120 -22.19 -24.94 8.14
C PHE A 120 -21.53 -23.95 7.17
N CYS A 121 -20.50 -23.23 7.63
CA CYS A 121 -19.71 -22.31 6.80
C CYS A 121 -19.09 -23.03 5.60
N TYR A 122 -18.53 -24.23 5.81
CA TYR A 122 -18.01 -25.05 4.71
C TYR A 122 -19.08 -25.37 3.66
N ARG A 123 -20.26 -25.87 4.07
CA ARG A 123 -21.37 -26.15 3.15
C ARG A 123 -21.82 -24.89 2.39
N ARG A 124 -21.88 -23.74 3.06
CA ARG A 124 -22.23 -22.46 2.43
C ARG A 124 -21.18 -22.03 1.41
N LEU A 125 -19.89 -22.15 1.71
CA LEU A 125 -18.80 -21.85 0.77
C LEU A 125 -18.85 -22.78 -0.45
N GLN A 126 -19.10 -24.08 -0.26
CA GLN A 126 -19.29 -25.03 -1.35
C GLN A 126 -20.48 -24.64 -2.24
N TYR A 127 -21.62 -24.32 -1.64
CA TYR A 127 -22.79 -23.84 -2.37
C TYR A 127 -22.48 -22.56 -3.18
N LEU A 128 -21.81 -21.57 -2.58
CA LEU A 128 -21.43 -20.34 -3.28
C LEU A 128 -20.48 -20.61 -4.45
N SER A 129 -19.52 -21.51 -4.27
CA SER A 129 -18.60 -21.94 -5.33
C SER A 129 -19.35 -22.64 -6.48
N SER A 130 -20.21 -23.61 -6.18
CA SER A 130 -21.02 -24.30 -7.21
C SER A 130 -21.96 -23.35 -7.93
N ARG A 131 -22.56 -22.39 -7.22
CA ARG A 131 -23.42 -21.36 -7.82
C ARG A 131 -22.63 -20.46 -8.77
N PHE A 132 -21.40 -20.09 -8.41
CA PHE A 132 -20.53 -19.31 -9.29
C PHE A 132 -20.07 -20.12 -10.52
N GLN A 133 -19.72 -21.39 -10.35
CA GLN A 133 -19.39 -22.27 -11.48
C GLN A 133 -20.56 -22.39 -12.47
N MET A 134 -21.78 -22.56 -11.97
CA MET A 134 -22.98 -22.56 -12.80
C MET A 134 -23.17 -21.22 -13.53
N HIS A 135 -22.95 -20.10 -12.84
CA HIS A 135 -22.99 -18.77 -13.47
C HIS A 135 -22.02 -18.65 -14.64
N VAL A 136 -20.77 -19.09 -14.47
CA VAL A 136 -19.77 -19.10 -15.53
C VAL A 136 -20.26 -19.93 -16.72
N LEU A 137 -20.70 -21.18 -16.50
CA LEU A 137 -21.18 -22.06 -17.58
C LEU A 137 -22.36 -21.47 -18.38
N LEU A 138 -23.29 -20.80 -17.69
CA LEU A 138 -24.50 -20.27 -18.33
C LEU A 138 -24.27 -18.90 -19.01
N ASN A 139 -23.27 -18.14 -18.57
CA ASN A 139 -23.10 -16.73 -18.97
C ASN A 139 -21.78 -16.43 -19.68
N GLU A 140 -20.84 -17.36 -19.79
CA GLU A 140 -19.52 -17.15 -20.42
C GLU A 140 -19.61 -16.44 -21.78
N MET A 141 -20.47 -16.92 -22.68
CA MET A 141 -20.62 -16.33 -24.02
C MET A 141 -21.22 -14.91 -23.97
N LYS A 142 -22.11 -14.64 -23.02
CA LYS A 142 -22.70 -13.30 -22.82
C LYS A 142 -21.66 -12.32 -22.27
N GLU A 143 -20.86 -12.76 -21.30
CA GLU A 143 -19.78 -11.97 -20.73
C GLU A 143 -18.68 -11.69 -21.76
N LEU A 144 -18.29 -12.69 -22.55
CA LEU A 144 -17.33 -12.52 -23.65
C LEU A 144 -17.83 -11.53 -24.70
N ALA A 145 -19.12 -11.61 -25.08
CA ALA A 145 -19.72 -10.65 -26.00
C ALA A 145 -19.76 -9.23 -25.40
N ALA A 146 -20.03 -9.09 -24.10
CA ALA A 146 -20.01 -7.81 -23.41
C ALA A 146 -18.60 -7.19 -23.37
N GLN A 147 -17.56 -7.99 -23.12
CA GLN A 147 -16.17 -7.53 -23.17
C GLN A 147 -15.80 -7.04 -24.57
N LYS A 148 -16.17 -7.79 -25.62
CA LYS A 148 -15.89 -7.40 -27.02
C LYS A 148 -16.59 -6.12 -27.47
N LYS A 149 -17.70 -5.74 -26.82
CA LYS A 149 -18.41 -4.48 -27.11
C LYS A 149 -17.67 -3.24 -26.60
N VAL A 150 -16.74 -3.39 -25.67
CA VAL A 150 -15.97 -2.27 -25.11
C VAL A 150 -14.56 -2.28 -25.70
N PRO A 151 -14.30 -1.51 -26.77
CA PRO A 151 -12.98 -1.45 -27.38
C PRO A 151 -11.97 -0.87 -26.38
N HIS A 152 -10.70 -1.28 -26.49
CA HIS A 152 -9.59 -0.79 -25.68
C HIS A 152 -9.72 -1.02 -24.15
N ARG A 153 -10.60 -1.92 -23.70
CA ARG A 153 -10.70 -2.36 -22.29
C ARG A 153 -10.39 -3.85 -22.17
N ASP A 154 -9.18 -4.22 -22.58
CA ASP A 154 -8.63 -5.57 -22.47
C ASP A 154 -7.69 -5.72 -21.27
N PHE A 155 -7.13 -6.92 -21.10
CA PHE A 155 -6.21 -7.20 -20.00
C PHE A 155 -5.02 -6.23 -19.95
N TYR A 156 -4.53 -5.68 -21.07
CA TYR A 156 -3.37 -4.79 -21.05
C TYR A 156 -3.74 -3.36 -20.66
N ASN A 157 -4.94 -2.92 -21.05
CA ASN A 157 -5.40 -1.55 -20.86
C ASN A 157 -6.17 -1.33 -19.56
N ILE A 158 -6.61 -2.39 -18.87
CA ILE A 158 -7.19 -2.23 -17.53
C ILE A 158 -6.09 -1.87 -16.52
N ARG A 159 -6.41 -0.91 -15.63
CA ARG A 159 -5.54 -0.55 -14.52
C ARG A 159 -5.56 -1.67 -13.49
N LYS A 160 -4.37 -2.12 -13.09
CA LYS A 160 -4.16 -3.14 -12.08
C LYS A 160 -3.20 -2.59 -11.05
N VAL A 161 -3.40 -2.97 -9.80
CA VAL A 161 -2.59 -2.54 -8.67
C VAL A 161 -2.12 -3.79 -7.96
N ASP A 162 -0.82 -3.91 -7.72
CA ASP A 162 -0.26 -4.91 -6.84
C ASP A 162 -0.57 -4.51 -5.40
N THR A 163 -1.37 -5.32 -4.70
CA THR A 163 -1.85 -5.01 -3.34
C THR A 163 -0.89 -5.43 -2.24
N HIS A 164 0.15 -6.19 -2.58
CA HIS A 164 1.17 -6.66 -1.65
C HIS A 164 2.53 -6.60 -2.34
N ILE A 165 3.30 -5.56 -2.04
CA ILE A 165 4.64 -5.35 -2.57
C ILE A 165 5.55 -4.82 -1.46
N HIS A 166 6.77 -5.34 -1.40
CA HIS A 166 7.81 -4.81 -0.52
C HIS A 166 8.62 -3.78 -1.30
N ALA A 167 8.75 -2.56 -0.75
CA ALA A 167 9.48 -1.48 -1.43
C ALA A 167 10.92 -1.88 -1.80
N ALA A 168 11.59 -2.64 -0.92
CA ALA A 168 12.94 -3.16 -1.16
C ALA A 168 13.02 -4.14 -2.34
N SER A 169 11.94 -4.87 -2.64
CA SER A 169 11.86 -5.89 -3.70
C SER A 169 11.12 -5.40 -4.94
N CYS A 170 10.80 -4.10 -5.03
CA CYS A 170 10.04 -3.53 -6.14
C CYS A 170 10.82 -3.55 -7.46
N MET A 171 12.16 -3.59 -7.40
CA MET A 171 13.01 -3.54 -8.57
C MET A 171 13.35 -4.92 -9.11
N ASN A 172 13.24 -5.09 -10.43
CA ASN A 172 13.78 -6.26 -11.10
C ASN A 172 15.32 -6.33 -10.95
N GLN A 173 15.85 -7.49 -10.59
CA GLN A 173 17.30 -7.77 -10.45
C GLN A 173 18.16 -7.27 -11.63
N LYS A 174 17.68 -7.39 -12.87
CA LYS A 174 18.40 -6.93 -14.07
C LYS A 174 18.46 -5.40 -14.14
N HIS A 175 17.41 -4.73 -13.68
CA HIS A 175 17.37 -3.28 -13.61
C HIS A 175 18.30 -2.77 -12.50
N LEU A 176 18.24 -3.39 -11.32
CA LEU A 176 19.13 -3.10 -10.20
C LEU A 176 20.60 -3.29 -10.57
N LEU A 177 20.95 -4.41 -11.21
CA LEU A 177 22.32 -4.67 -11.69
C LEU A 177 22.80 -3.57 -12.66
N ARG A 178 21.94 -3.16 -13.59
CA ARG A 178 22.27 -2.09 -14.56
C ARG A 178 22.47 -0.75 -13.85
N PHE A 179 21.67 -0.46 -12.83
CA PHE A 179 21.81 0.74 -12.02
C PHE A 179 23.16 0.74 -11.29
N ILE A 180 23.52 -0.34 -10.59
CA ILE A 180 24.81 -0.46 -9.89
C ILE A 180 25.98 -0.30 -10.85
N LYS A 181 25.97 -1.01 -12.00
CA LYS A 181 27.03 -0.87 -13.02
C LYS A 181 27.13 0.55 -13.57
N ARG A 182 26.01 1.26 -13.74
CA ARG A 182 26.00 2.66 -14.20
C ARG A 182 26.58 3.59 -13.13
N ALA A 183 26.21 3.40 -11.86
CA ALA A 183 26.75 4.18 -10.74
C ALA A 183 28.27 4.01 -10.63
N MET A 184 28.77 2.76 -10.71
CA MET A 184 30.21 2.48 -10.73
C MET A 184 30.97 3.10 -11.92
N LYS A 185 30.30 3.51 -13.00
CA LYS A 185 30.97 4.16 -14.13
C LYS A 185 31.02 5.68 -13.98
N LYS A 186 30.00 6.27 -13.35
CA LYS A 186 29.81 7.73 -13.30
C LYS A 186 30.17 8.37 -11.96
N ASN A 187 30.00 7.62 -10.87
CA ASN A 187 29.93 8.13 -9.49
C ASN A 187 30.92 7.38 -8.58
N LEU A 188 32.14 7.11 -9.07
CA LEU A 188 33.14 6.31 -8.33
C LEU A 188 33.63 6.97 -7.05
N GLU A 189 33.74 8.30 -7.08
CA GLU A 189 34.32 9.09 -6.00
C GLU A 189 33.24 9.63 -5.04
N ASP A 190 31.95 9.31 -5.29
CA ASP A 190 30.86 9.66 -4.40
C ASP A 190 31.03 8.91 -3.07
N ILE A 191 30.86 9.63 -1.97
CA ILE A 191 30.89 9.07 -0.62
C ILE A 191 29.55 8.36 -0.39
N VAL A 192 29.58 7.03 -0.21
CA VAL A 192 28.37 6.20 -0.12
C VAL A 192 28.22 5.47 1.21
N HIS A 193 29.30 5.34 1.98
CA HIS A 193 29.30 4.62 3.25
C HIS A 193 30.16 5.35 4.27
N VAL A 194 29.70 5.44 5.51
CA VAL A 194 30.44 6.03 6.63
C VAL A 194 30.44 5.04 7.78
N GLU A 195 31.61 4.53 8.12
CA GLU A 195 31.78 3.53 9.18
C GLU A 195 32.83 3.99 10.18
N GLY A 196 32.47 4.09 11.46
CA GLY A 196 33.38 4.56 12.50
C GLY A 196 33.95 5.97 12.25
N GLY A 197 33.19 6.83 11.54
CA GLY A 197 33.64 8.18 11.15
C GLY A 197 34.55 8.21 9.92
N LYS A 198 34.92 7.07 9.34
CA LYS A 198 35.66 7.01 8.07
C LYS A 198 34.68 6.98 6.91
N GLN A 199 34.77 8.00 6.06
CA GLN A 199 34.02 8.08 4.81
C GLN A 199 34.66 7.15 3.77
N GLN A 200 33.85 6.36 3.07
CA GLN A 200 34.27 5.48 1.99
C GLN A 200 33.57 5.89 0.69
N THR A 201 34.37 6.02 -0.37
CA THR A 201 33.83 6.24 -1.72
C THR A 201 33.27 4.95 -2.30
N LEU A 202 32.38 5.04 -3.29
CA LEU A 202 31.84 3.87 -3.98
C LEU A 202 32.95 2.95 -4.50
N ARG A 203 34.04 3.54 -5.00
CA ARG A 203 35.24 2.81 -5.42
C ARG A 203 35.87 1.99 -4.28
N GLN A 204 36.02 2.58 -3.11
CA GLN A 204 36.63 1.91 -1.95
C GLN A 204 35.77 0.77 -1.43
N VAL A 205 34.44 0.93 -1.44
CA VAL A 205 33.50 -0.14 -1.05
C VAL A 205 33.68 -1.37 -1.94
N PHE A 206 33.74 -1.19 -3.26
CA PHE A 206 33.93 -2.29 -4.21
C PHE A 206 35.32 -2.94 -4.11
N GLN A 207 36.36 -2.14 -3.86
CA GLN A 207 37.71 -2.66 -3.60
C GLN A 207 37.76 -3.52 -2.34
N ASN A 208 37.09 -3.11 -1.25
CA ASN A 208 37.04 -3.88 -0.01
C ASN A 208 36.30 -5.22 -0.18
N MET A 209 35.29 -5.26 -1.05
CA MET A 209 34.58 -6.48 -1.40
C MET A 209 35.33 -7.37 -2.41
N ASN A 210 36.49 -6.92 -2.93
CA ASN A 210 37.23 -7.58 -4.01
C ASN A 210 36.36 -7.85 -5.26
N LEU A 211 35.44 -6.94 -5.60
CA LEU A 211 34.54 -7.06 -6.73
C LEU A 211 34.78 -5.96 -7.76
N THR A 212 34.74 -6.31 -9.05
CA THR A 212 34.70 -5.32 -10.13
C THR A 212 33.30 -5.23 -10.75
N ALA A 213 33.04 -4.14 -11.49
CA ALA A 213 31.79 -3.98 -12.24
C ALA A 213 31.55 -5.10 -13.29
N TYR A 214 32.62 -5.77 -13.74
CA TYR A 214 32.54 -6.89 -14.66
C TYR A 214 32.11 -8.17 -13.98
N ASP A 215 32.57 -8.39 -12.74
CA ASP A 215 32.29 -9.60 -11.96
C ASP A 215 30.86 -9.62 -11.40
N LEU A 216 30.23 -8.45 -11.28
CA LEU A 216 28.82 -8.33 -10.89
C LEU A 216 27.89 -8.99 -11.93
N SER A 217 27.23 -10.05 -11.52
CA SER A 217 26.13 -10.72 -12.22
C SER A 217 24.84 -10.64 -11.39
N VAL A 218 23.75 -11.16 -11.96
CA VAL A 218 22.49 -11.30 -11.21
C VAL A 218 22.68 -12.27 -10.04
N ASP A 219 23.42 -13.35 -10.25
CA ASP A 219 23.62 -14.39 -9.24
C ASP A 219 24.51 -13.89 -8.08
N THR A 220 25.48 -13.01 -8.36
CA THR A 220 26.31 -12.40 -7.31
C THR A 220 25.58 -11.36 -6.47
N LEU A 221 24.45 -10.82 -6.96
CA LEU A 221 23.66 -9.84 -6.21
C LEU A 221 22.78 -10.50 -5.13
N ASP A 222 22.59 -11.82 -5.21
CA ASP A 222 21.83 -12.62 -4.24
C ASP A 222 20.46 -12.01 -3.86
N VAL A 223 19.78 -11.42 -4.85
CA VAL A 223 18.49 -10.76 -4.64
C VAL A 223 17.41 -11.83 -4.57
N HIS A 224 17.02 -12.20 -3.35
CA HIS A 224 15.92 -13.11 -3.08
C HIS A 224 14.79 -12.34 -2.38
N ALA A 225 13.54 -12.62 -2.77
CA ALA A 225 12.42 -12.21 -1.94
C ALA A 225 12.34 -13.15 -0.73
N ASP A 226 12.15 -12.61 0.46
CA ASP A 226 11.75 -13.44 1.61
C ASP A 226 10.49 -14.22 1.23
N ARG A 227 10.53 -15.53 1.48
CA ARG A 227 9.46 -16.48 1.13
C ARG A 227 8.30 -16.42 2.11
#